data_AF-A0A8T7FU00-F1
#
_entry.id   AF-A0A8T7FU00-F1
#
_cell.length_a   1.000
_cell.length_b   1.000
_cell.length_c   1.000
_cell.angle_alpha   90.00
_cell.angle_beta   90.00
_cell.angle_gamma   90.00
#
_symmetry.space_group_name_H-M   'P 1'
#
loop_
_entity.id
_entity.type
_entity.pdbx_description
1 polymer ?
#
loop_
_entity_poly.entity_id
_entity_poly.type
_entity_poly.pdbx_seq_one_letter_code
_entity_poly.pdbx_strand_id
1 'polypeptide(L)' 'MATSLQNTRSFARAQKQAERESMLNAISQKIQSATTVEAVLQIAVRELGHATGAPLTIAQLGVKPGGNGR' A
#
# COMPACT_ATOMS: atom_id res chain seq x y z
N MET A 1 -33.98 16.77 13.49
CA MET A 1 -32.51 16.87 13.65
C MET A 1 -31.80 15.53 13.41
N ALA A 2 -32.12 14.80 12.34
CA ALA A 2 -31.48 13.49 12.05
C ALA A 2 -30.53 13.54 10.82
N THR A 3 -30.65 14.58 9.99
CA THR A 3 -29.92 14.73 8.73
C THR A 3 -28.48 15.19 8.94
N SER A 4 -28.23 16.10 9.89
CA SER A 4 -26.88 16.65 10.12
C SER A 4 -25.90 15.60 10.67
N LEU A 5 -26.32 14.74 11.61
CA LEU A 5 -25.47 13.68 12.17
C LEU A 5 -25.16 12.56 11.17
N GLN A 6 -26.12 12.24 10.30
CA GLN A 6 -25.90 11.30 9.19
C GLN A 6 -24.92 11.90 8.17
N ASN A 7 -25.05 13.20 7.88
CA ASN A 7 -24.15 13.91 6.98
C ASN A 7 -22.71 13.95 7.51
N THR A 8 -22.50 14.16 8.81
CA THR A 8 -21.14 14.14 9.41
C THR A 8 -20.50 12.75 9.33
N ARG A 9 -21.26 11.68 9.54
CA ARG A 9 -20.76 10.30 9.42
C ARG A 9 -20.44 9.93 7.99
N SER A 10 -21.28 10.33 7.03
CA SER A 10 -21.03 10.13 5.61
C SER A 10 -19.79 10.90 5.15
N PHE A 11 -19.64 12.14 5.60
CA PHE A 11 -18.45 12.96 5.32
C PHE A 11 -17.18 12.34 5.90
N ALA A 12 -17.18 11.90 7.15
CA ALA A 12 -16.01 11.27 7.77
C ALA A 12 -15.61 9.95 7.08
N ARG A 13 -16.59 9.18 6.58
CA ARG A 13 -16.32 7.97 5.78
C ARG A 13 -15.73 8.32 4.41
N ALA A 14 -16.30 9.31 3.74
CA ALA A 14 -15.79 9.79 2.45
C ALA A 14 -14.36 10.34 2.57
N GLN A 15 -14.07 11.08 3.65
CA GLN A 15 -12.73 11.60 3.93
C GLN A 15 -11.71 10.47 4.15
N LYS A 16 -12.05 9.48 4.99
CA LYS A 16 -11.17 8.31 5.19
C LYS A 16 -10.96 7.49 3.91
N GLN A 17 -11.98 7.38 3.08
CA GLN A 17 -11.88 6.70 1.79
C GLN A 17 -10.94 7.46 0.84
N ALA A 18 -11.08 8.78 0.75
CA ALA A 18 -10.22 9.63 -0.07
C ALA A 18 -8.76 9.61 0.41
N GLU A 19 -8.50 9.63 1.72
CA GLU A 19 -7.15 9.48 2.28
C GLU A 19 -6.53 8.15 1.88
N ARG A 20 -7.30 7.06 1.97
CA ARG A 20 -6.86 5.73 1.58
C ARG A 20 -6.57 5.63 0.09
N GLU A 21 -7.42 6.19 -0.75
CA GLU A 21 -7.22 6.23 -2.21
C GLU A 21 -6.00 7.07 -2.59
N SER A 22 -5.79 8.21 -1.94
CA SER A 22 -4.59 9.03 -2.14
C SER A 22 -3.32 8.29 -1.75
N MET A 23 -3.34 7.56 -0.64
CA MET A 23 -2.23 6.72 -0.21
C MET A 23 -1.94 5.63 -1.25
N LEU A 24 -2.97 4.88 -1.68
CA LEU A 24 -2.84 3.84 -2.70
C LEU A 24 -2.28 4.39 -4.03
N ASN A 25 -2.75 5.55 -4.48
CA ASN A 25 -2.25 6.17 -5.70
C ASN A 25 -0.75 6.53 -5.59
N ALA A 26 -0.32 7.07 -4.44
CA ALA A 26 1.09 7.35 -4.19
C ALA A 26 1.95 6.08 -4.20
N ILE A 27 1.43 4.96 -3.67
CA ILE A 27 2.10 3.64 -3.73
C ILE A 27 2.25 3.19 -5.17
N SER A 28 1.17 3.23 -5.95
CA SER A 28 1.19 2.85 -7.36
C SER A 28 2.19 3.66 -8.17
N GLN A 29 2.25 4.98 -7.96
CA GLN A 29 3.23 5.85 -8.60
C GLN A 29 4.68 5.45 -8.23
N LYS A 30 4.95 5.21 -6.95
CA LYS A 30 6.28 4.77 -6.49
C LYS A 30 6.66 3.42 -7.11
N ILE A 31 5.74 2.45 -7.16
CA ILE A 31 5.97 1.13 -7.77
C ILE A 31 6.27 1.27 -9.27
N GLN A 32 5.50 2.08 -10.00
CA GLN A 32 5.72 2.29 -11.44
C GLN A 32 7.04 3.00 -11.73
N SER A 33 7.48 3.89 -10.83
CA SER A 33 8.78 4.58 -10.94
C SER A 33 9.98 3.71 -10.59
N ALA A 34 9.76 2.59 -9.89
CA ALA A 34 10.82 1.70 -9.46
C ALA A 34 11.33 0.87 -10.65
N THR A 35 12.59 1.10 -11.04
CA THR A 35 13.24 0.39 -12.16
C THR A 35 13.86 -0.94 -11.75
N THR A 36 13.81 -1.29 -10.45
CA THR A 36 14.37 -2.53 -9.92
C THR A 36 13.36 -3.25 -9.03
N VAL A 37 13.44 -4.58 -9.00
CA VAL A 37 12.60 -5.43 -8.15
C VAL A 37 12.80 -5.10 -6.67
N GLU A 38 14.04 -4.77 -6.26
CA GLU A 38 14.31 -4.38 -4.88
C GLU A 38 13.57 -3.10 -4.48
N ALA A 39 13.51 -2.10 -5.36
CA ALA A 39 12.79 -0.86 -5.09
C ALA A 39 11.28 -1.09 -4.94
N VAL A 40 10.69 -1.92 -5.81
CA VAL A 40 9.28 -2.34 -5.68
C VAL A 40 9.02 -3.05 -4.35
N LEU A 41 9.93 -3.96 -3.97
CA LEU A 41 9.79 -4.75 -2.73
C LEU A 41 9.88 -3.86 -1.48
N GLN A 42 10.79 -2.88 -1.46
CA GLN A 42 10.90 -1.93 -0.34
C GLN A 42 9.63 -1.10 -0.16
N ILE A 43 9.01 -0.67 -1.27
CA ILE A 43 7.73 0.04 -1.23
C ILE A 43 6.66 -0.87 -0.66
N ALA A 44 6.49 -2.08 -1.20
CA ALA A 44 5.49 -3.03 -0.74
C ALA A 44 5.61 -3.35 0.76
N VAL A 45 6.82 -3.60 1.25
CA VAL A 45 7.09 -3.90 2.67
C VAL A 45 6.69 -2.74 3.58
N ARG A 46 7.04 -1.51 3.21
CA ARG A 46 6.72 -0.32 4.00
C ARG A 46 5.21 -0.11 4.11
N GLU A 47 4.51 -0.25 2.98
CA GLU A 47 3.07 -0.04 2.92
C GLU A 47 2.30 -1.15 3.65
N LEU A 48 2.76 -2.38 3.58
CA LEU A 48 2.22 -3.48 4.37
C LEU A 48 2.43 -3.24 5.88
N GLY A 49 3.57 -2.68 6.29
CA GLY A 49 3.80 -2.27 7.69
C GLY A 49 2.83 -1.20 8.15
N HIS A 50 2.61 -0.16 7.34
CA HIS A 50 1.63 0.89 7.63
C HIS A 50 0.20 0.34 7.71
N ALA A 51 -0.20 -0.53 6.78
CA ALA A 51 -1.54 -1.10 6.74
C ALA A 51 -1.82 -2.07 7.89
N THR A 52 -0.80 -2.79 8.37
CA THR A 52 -0.93 -3.77 9.46
C THR A 52 -0.66 -3.18 10.84
N GLY A 53 -0.09 -1.97 10.92
CA GLY A 53 0.37 -1.36 12.17
C GLY A 53 1.56 -2.10 12.79
N ALA A 54 2.24 -2.94 12.01
CA ALA A 54 3.37 -3.72 12.51
C ALA A 54 4.59 -2.81 12.71
N PRO A 55 5.28 -2.88 13.87
CA PRO A 55 6.48 -2.08 14.14
C PRO A 55 7.66 -2.47 13.24
N LEU A 56 7.64 -3.67 12.65
CA LEU A 56 8.62 -4.15 11.70
C LEU A 56 7.95 -5.08 10.68
N THR A 57 8.25 -4.88 9.40
CA THR A 57 7.81 -5.75 8.31
C THR A 57 9.04 -6.08 7.46
N ILE A 58 9.23 -7.36 7.14
CA ILE A 58 10.37 -7.86 6.36
C ILE A 58 9.81 -8.71 5.21
N ALA A 59 10.24 -8.44 3.98
CA ALA A 59 10.06 -9.36 2.86
C ALA A 59 11.40 -9.97 2.48
N GLN A 60 11.39 -11.27 2.21
CA GLN A 60 12.54 -12.00 1.67
C GLN A 60 12.26 -12.36 0.21
N LEU A 61 13.20 -11.99 -0.68
CA LEU A 61 13.13 -12.36 -2.09
C LEU A 61 13.97 -13.61 -2.33
N GLY A 62 13.30 -14.72 -2.64
CA GLY A 62 13.98 -15.93 -3.12
C GLY A 62 14.22 -15.84 -4.62
N VAL A 63 15.48 -15.72 -5.03
CA VAL A 63 15.85 -15.96 -6.44
C VAL A 63 15.83 -17.46 -6.68
N LYS A 64 14.87 -17.95 -7.47
CA LYS A 64 14.94 -19.31 -8.01
C LYS A 64 16.11 -19.33 -8.99
N PRO A 65 17.19 -20.10 -8.76
CA PRO A 65 18.22 -20.27 -9.77
C PRO A 65 17.57 -20.88 -11.00
N GLY A 66 17.75 -20.23 -12.15
CA GLY A 66 17.13 -20.62 -13.42
C GLY A 66 17.41 -22.08 -13.73
N GLY A 67 16.37 -22.81 -14.14
CA GLY A 67 16.47 -24.17 -14.63
C GLY A 67 17.50 -24.22 -15.76
N ASN A 68 18.59 -24.92 -15.50
CA ASN A 68 19.63 -25.17 -16.48
C ASN A 68 19.02 -26.04 -17.57
N GLY A 69 18.83 -25.48 -18.76
CA GLY A 69 18.46 -26.23 -19.94
C GLY A 69 19.51 -27.30 -20.20
N ARG A 70 19.08 -28.55 -20.17
CA ARG A 70 19.78 -29.68 -20.78
C ARG A 70 18.94 -30.18 -21.93
#